data_AF-A0A412W3D1-F1
#
_entry.id   AF-A0A412W3D1-F1
#
_cell.length_a   1.000
_cell.length_b   1.000
_cell.length_c   1.000
_cell.angle_alpha   90.00
_cell.angle_beta   90.00
_cell.angle_gamma   90.00
#
_symmetry.space_group_name_H-M   'P 1'
#
loop_
_entity.id
_entity.type
_entity.pdbx_description
1 polymer ?
#
loop_
_entity_poly.entity_id
_entity_poly.type
_entity_poly.pdbx_seq_one_letter_code
_entity_poly.pdbx_strand_id
1 'polypeptide(L)'
;MRKRIFLSAAILAAAVSAYAQGNGQAGITEATNLITGYFDPGTKLVYAIGAVCGLIDGVKVYNKFSSGDPDTSKTAASWFGACIFLIVAATILRSFFL
;
A
#
# COMPACT_ATOMS: atom_id res chain seq x y z
N MET A 1 48.61 6.08 -31.84
CA MET A 1 47.13 6.17 -31.81
C MET A 1 46.45 4.93 -31.23
N ARG A 2 46.77 3.70 -31.66
CA ARG A 2 46.16 2.45 -31.11
C ARG A 2 46.18 2.32 -29.58
N LYS A 3 47.30 2.61 -28.90
CA LYS A 3 47.39 2.53 -27.42
C LYS A 3 46.42 3.47 -26.69
N ARG A 4 46.12 4.65 -27.25
CA ARG A 4 45.17 5.59 -26.66
C ARG A 4 43.73 5.07 -26.79
N ILE A 5 43.40 4.45 -27.93
CA ILE A 5 42.08 3.84 -28.17
C ILE A 5 41.82 2.68 -27.20
N PHE A 6 42.82 1.82 -26.96
CA PHE A 6 42.70 0.73 -25.98
C PHE A 6 42.52 1.22 -24.54
N LEU A 7 43.25 2.28 -24.14
CA LEU A 7 43.08 2.90 -22.82
C LEU A 7 41.69 3.53 -22.66
N SER A 8 41.19 4.24 -23.68
CA SER A 8 39.84 4.80 -23.67
C SER A 8 38.76 3.72 -23.58
N ALA A 9 38.92 2.61 -24.30
CA ALA A 9 38.00 1.47 -24.24
C ALA A 9 38.01 0.77 -22.87
N ALA A 10 39.18 0.64 -22.23
CA ALA A 10 39.29 0.06 -20.90
C ALA A 10 38.63 0.94 -19.82
N ILE A 11 38.75 2.27 -19.93
CA ILE A 11 38.09 3.21 -19.02
C ILE A 11 36.57 3.16 -19.18
N LEU A 12 36.07 3.06 -20.42
CA LEU A 12 34.65 2.90 -20.71
C LEU A 12 34.09 1.58 -20.15
N ALA A 13 34.82 0.48 -20.31
CA ALA A 13 34.41 -0.82 -19.76
C ALA A 13 34.37 -0.80 -18.22
N ALA A 14 35.38 -0.20 -17.58
CA ALA A 14 35.41 -0.06 -16.12
C ALA A 14 34.27 0.84 -15.59
N ALA A 15 33.92 1.91 -16.31
CA ALA A 15 32.78 2.75 -15.96
C ALA A 15 31.46 1.96 -16.00
N VAL A 16 31.22 1.19 -17.07
CA VAL A 16 30.00 0.36 -17.19
C VAL A 16 29.91 -0.69 -16.07
N SER A 17 31.03 -1.34 -15.73
CA SER A 17 31.07 -2.29 -14.61
C SER A 17 30.82 -1.62 -13.26
N ALA A 18 31.26 -0.37 -13.06
CA ALA A 18 31.00 0.39 -11.84
C ALA A 18 29.52 0.81 -11.72
N TYR A 19 28.87 1.20 -12.82
CA TYR A 19 27.42 1.48 -12.82
C TYR A 19 26.56 0.22 -12.64
N ALA A 20 27.05 -0.94 -13.07
CA ALA A 20 26.40 -2.23 -12.86
C ALA A 20 26.71 -2.84 -11.47
N GLN A 21 27.60 -2.24 -10.68
CA GLN A 21 27.89 -2.63 -9.30
C GLN A 21 26.81 -2.11 -8.34
N GLY A 22 25.54 -2.30 -8.71
CA GLY A 22 24.40 -2.09 -7.82
C GLY A 22 24.38 -3.23 -6.82
N ASN A 23 24.77 -2.95 -5.57
CA ASN A 23 24.56 -3.89 -4.48
C ASN A 23 23.06 -4.23 -4.48
N GLY A 24 22.66 -5.49 -4.69
CA GLY A 24 21.24 -5.85 -4.79
C GLY A 24 20.41 -5.36 -3.59
N GLN A 25 21.08 -5.19 -2.44
CA GLN A 25 20.55 -4.56 -1.25
C GLN A 25 20.14 -3.09 -1.43
N ALA A 26 20.85 -2.29 -2.22
CA ALA A 26 20.49 -0.92 -2.55
C ALA A 26 19.19 -0.84 -3.37
N GLY A 27 19.02 -1.77 -4.33
CA GLY A 27 17.78 -1.87 -5.10
C GLY A 27 16.58 -2.27 -4.24
N ILE A 28 16.78 -3.19 -3.28
CA ILE A 28 15.75 -3.55 -2.29
C ILE A 28 15.40 -2.35 -1.41
N THR A 29 16.39 -1.59 -0.91
CA THR A 29 16.16 -0.39 -0.10
C THR A 29 15.36 0.67 -0.87
N GLU A 30 15.69 0.92 -2.14
CA GLU A 30 14.98 1.88 -2.97
C GLU A 30 13.53 1.45 -3.24
N ALA A 31 13.32 0.17 -3.59
CA ALA A 31 11.98 -0.39 -3.77
C ALA A 31 11.13 -0.29 -2.48
N THR A 32 11.71 -0.60 -1.32
CA THR A 32 11.03 -0.45 -0.03
C THR A 32 10.63 1.00 0.23
N ASN A 33 11.54 1.96 0.01
CA ASN A 33 11.24 3.38 0.23
C ASN A 33 10.11 3.89 -0.67
N LEU A 34 10.08 3.44 -1.93
CA LEU A 34 8.99 3.77 -2.86
C LEU A 34 7.66 3.20 -2.35
N ILE A 35 7.60 1.92 -1.97
CA ILE A 35 6.38 1.29 -1.46
C ILE A 35 5.89 1.98 -0.18
N THR A 36 6.78 2.28 0.77
CA THR A 36 6.45 2.98 2.01
C THR A 36 5.89 4.38 1.72
N GLY A 37 6.43 5.09 0.72
CA GLY A 37 5.91 6.39 0.28
C GLY A 37 4.46 6.36 -0.20
N TYR A 38 3.98 5.24 -0.73
CA TYR A 38 2.59 5.07 -1.16
C TYR A 38 1.63 4.66 -0.04
N PHE A 39 2.13 4.26 1.13
CA PHE A 39 1.31 3.66 2.16
C PHE A 39 0.33 4.63 2.82
N ASP A 40 0.82 5.81 3.18
CA ASP A 40 0.00 6.87 3.78
C ASP A 40 -1.09 7.40 2.82
N PRO A 41 -0.80 7.77 1.54
CA PRO A 41 -1.85 8.16 0.61
C PRO A 41 -2.79 7.00 0.25
N GLY A 42 -2.27 5.77 0.14
CA GLY A 42 -3.08 4.57 -0.09
C GLY A 42 -4.07 4.30 1.04
N THR A 43 -3.62 4.43 2.29
CA THR A 43 -4.46 4.25 3.48
C THR A 43 -5.57 5.29 3.54
N LYS A 44 -5.27 6.56 3.24
CA LYS A 44 -6.30 7.61 3.15
C LYS A 44 -7.35 7.30 2.10
N LEU A 45 -6.95 6.79 0.94
CA LEU A 45 -7.87 6.38 -0.12
C LEU A 45 -8.77 5.22 0.33
N VAL A 46 -8.18 4.20 0.98
CA VAL A 46 -8.93 3.06 1.54
C VAL A 46 -9.94 3.52 2.60
N TYR A 47 -9.59 4.46 3.47
CA TYR A 47 -10.52 5.04 4.43
C TYR A 47 -11.65 5.83 3.77
N ALA A 48 -11.36 6.60 2.71
CA ALA A 48 -12.40 7.31 1.97
C ALA A 48 -13.40 6.33 1.34
N ILE A 49 -12.91 5.26 0.70
CA ILE A 49 -13.75 4.21 0.11
C ILE A 49 -14.54 3.49 1.22
N GLY A 50 -13.88 3.12 2.32
CA GLY A 50 -14.48 2.48 3.47
C GLY A 50 -15.59 3.30 4.10
N ALA A 51 -15.42 4.62 4.18
CA ALA A 51 -16.45 5.54 4.66
C ALA A 51 -17.69 5.55 3.75
N VAL A 52 -17.50 5.59 2.43
CA VAL A 52 -18.61 5.54 1.46
C VAL A 52 -19.36 4.21 1.56
N CYS A 53 -18.65 3.08 1.57
CA CYS A 53 -19.27 1.76 1.73
C CYS A 53 -19.99 1.64 3.08
N GLY A 54 -19.38 2.12 4.17
CA GLY A 54 -19.96 2.13 5.51
C GLY A 54 -21.25 2.93 5.60
N LEU A 55 -21.35 4.07 4.91
CA LEU A 55 -22.61 4.82 4.82
C LEU A 55 -23.69 4.04 4.07
N ILE A 56 -23.35 3.42 2.93
CA ILE A 56 -24.29 2.61 2.13
C ILE A 56 -24.84 1.44 2.95
N ASP A 57 -23.99 0.70 3.64
CA ASP A 57 -24.42 -0.43 4.47
C ASP A 57 -25.15 0.04 5.74
N GLY A 58 -24.81 1.21 6.28
CA GLY A 58 -25.55 1.86 7.37
C GLY A 58 -27.00 2.16 6.98
N VAL A 59 -27.24 2.62 5.74
CA VAL A 59 -28.61 2.80 5.21
C VAL A 59 -29.36 1.48 5.16
N LYS A 60 -28.70 0.36 4.80
CA LYS A 60 -29.34 -0.97 4.83
C LYS A 60 -29.74 -1.38 6.25
N VAL A 61 -28.88 -1.14 7.23
CA VAL A 61 -29.18 -1.40 8.65
C VAL A 61 -30.38 -0.56 9.10
N TYR A 62 -30.40 0.73 8.76
CA TYR A 62 -31.52 1.63 9.07
C TYR A 62 -32.84 1.14 8.46
N ASN A 63 -32.82 0.69 7.21
CA ASN A 63 -34.02 0.18 6.54
C ASN A 63 -34.57 -1.06 7.25
N LYS A 64 -33.71 -2.03 7.62
CA LYS A 64 -34.10 -3.21 8.39
C LYS A 64 -34.65 -2.85 9.77
N PHE A 65 -33.99 -1.91 10.45
CA PHE A 65 -34.43 -1.41 11.75
C PHE A 65 -35.82 -0.79 11.65
N SER A 66 -36.02 0.07 10.65
CA SER A 66 -37.29 0.78 10.41
C SER A 66 -38.44 -0.17 10.03
N SER A 67 -38.14 -1.31 9.40
CA SER A 67 -39.14 -2.32 9.03
C SER A 67 -39.41 -3.35 10.14
N GLY A 68 -38.75 -3.27 11.29
CA GLY A 68 -38.88 -4.25 12.38
C GLY A 68 -38.33 -5.64 12.01
N ASP A 69 -37.35 -5.69 11.11
CA ASP A 69 -36.75 -6.95 10.65
C ASP A 69 -36.01 -7.65 11.81
N PRO A 70 -36.28 -8.93 12.09
CA PRO A 70 -35.65 -9.65 13.21
C PRO A 70 -34.13 -9.82 13.04
N ASP A 71 -33.60 -9.75 11.82
CA ASP A 71 -32.16 -9.81 11.52
C ASP A 71 -31.45 -8.45 11.62
N THR A 72 -32.13 -7.41 12.09
CA THR A 72 -31.54 -6.07 12.25
C THR A 72 -30.28 -6.10 13.12
N SER A 73 -30.33 -6.77 14.28
CA SER A 73 -29.20 -6.87 15.21
C SER A 73 -27.99 -7.56 14.56
N LYS A 74 -28.22 -8.62 13.77
CA LYS A 74 -27.18 -9.33 13.04
C LYS A 74 -26.55 -8.43 11.96
N THR A 75 -27.38 -7.71 11.22
CA THR A 75 -26.93 -6.80 10.15
C THR A 75 -26.16 -5.62 10.72
N ALA A 76 -26.65 -5.01 11.81
CA ALA A 76 -26.01 -3.91 12.51
C ALA A 76 -24.64 -4.33 13.10
N ALA A 77 -24.58 -5.51 13.73
CA ALA A 77 -23.33 -6.04 14.26
C ALA A 77 -22.29 -6.31 13.16
N SER A 78 -22.73 -6.86 12.02
CA SER A 78 -21.85 -7.09 10.85
C SER A 78 -21.31 -5.78 10.27
N TRP A 79 -22.17 -4.76 10.12
CA TRP A 79 -21.78 -3.44 9.64
C TRP A 79 -20.76 -2.79 10.57
N PHE A 80 -21.05 -2.76 11.87
CA PHE A 80 -20.16 -2.15 12.85
C PHE A 80 -18.81 -2.88 12.96
N GLY A 81 -18.85 -4.22 12.92
CA GLY A 81 -17.64 -5.05 12.90
C GLY A 81 -16.76 -4.78 11.67
N ALA A 82 -17.37 -4.61 10.50
CA ALA A 82 -16.64 -4.26 9.28
C ALA A 82 -15.99 -2.87 9.38
N CYS A 83 -16.66 -1.87 9.96
CA CYS A 83 -16.08 -0.55 10.19
C CYS A 83 -14.87 -0.59 11.13
N ILE A 84 -14.95 -1.33 12.24
CA ILE A 84 -13.83 -1.51 13.16
C ILE A 84 -12.67 -2.22 12.46
N PHE A 85 -12.95 -3.31 11.76
CA PHE A 85 -11.95 -4.07 11.04
C PHE A 85 -11.15 -3.19 10.08
N LEU A 86 -11.82 -2.30 9.35
CA LEU A 86 -11.17 -1.42 8.36
C LEU A 86 -10.14 -0.47 9.01
N ILE A 87 -10.45 0.07 10.19
CA ILE A 87 -9.52 0.93 10.96
C ILE A 87 -8.35 0.12 11.53
N VAL A 88 -8.62 -1.06 12.10
CA VAL A 88 -7.60 -1.91 12.70
C VAL A 88 -6.66 -2.48 11.63
N ALA A 89 -7.21 -2.93 10.49
CA ALA A 89 -6.44 -3.49 9.39
C ALA A 89 -5.42 -2.48 8.85
N ALA A 90 -5.81 -1.22 8.67
CA ALA A 90 -4.88 -0.17 8.24
C ALA A 90 -3.73 0.06 9.23
N THR A 91 -4.00 -0.05 10.53
CA THR A 91 -2.97 0.10 11.57
C THR A 91 -1.99 -1.08 11.54
N ILE A 92 -2.49 -2.32 11.46
CA ILE A 92 -1.66 -3.53 11.40
C ILE A 92 -0.81 -3.55 10.13
N LEU A 93 -1.42 -3.24 8.98
CA LEU A 93 -0.73 -3.22 7.70
C LEU A 93 0.39 -2.18 7.68
N ARG A 94 0.20 -1.00 8.28
CA ARG A 94 1.27 0.01 8.40
C ARG A 94 2.43 -0.48 9.27
N SER A 95 2.15 -1.25 10.32
CA SER A 95 3.17 -1.83 11.21
C SER A 95 4.03 -2.92 10.56
N PHE A 96 3.67 -3.44 9.39
CA PHE A 96 4.53 -4.37 8.64
C PHE A 96 5.64 -3.68 7.83
N PHE A 97 5.53 -2.35 7.64
CA PHE A 97 6.46 -1.55 6.85
C PHE A 97 7.26 -0.53 7.69
N LEU A 98 7.00 -0.47 8.99
CA LEU A 98 7.74 0.31 10.00
C LEU A 98 8.75 -0.59 10.73
#